data_AF-A0ABD0PT44-F1
#
_entry.id   AF-A0ABD0PT44-F1
#
_cell.length_a   1.000
_cell.length_b   1.000
_cell.length_c   1.000
_cell.angle_alpha   90.00
_cell.angle_beta   90.00
_cell.angle_gamma   90.00
#
_symmetry.space_group_name_H-M   'P 1'
#
loop_
_entity.id
_entity.type
_entity.pdbx_description
1 polymer ?
#
loop_
_entity_poly.entity_id
_entity_poly.type
_entity_poly.pdbx_seq_one_letter_code
_entity_poly.pdbx_strand_id
1 'polypeptide(L)' 'VFGVDGVNFSVHVENQTRARDAMSRRHHRVYQLYSRTSGKHVQVLGRKISARGEDGDKY' A
#
# COMPACT_ATOMS: atom_id res chain seq x y z
N VAL A 1 -30.96 5.52 24.62
CA VAL A 1 -29.81 4.62 24.40
C VAL A 1 -30.08 3.85 23.12
N PHE A 2 -29.60 4.35 21.98
CA PHE A 2 -29.73 3.64 20.70
C PHE A 2 -28.50 2.77 20.54
N GLY A 3 -28.71 1.46 20.70
CA GLY A 3 -27.67 0.45 20.67
C GLY A 3 -26.92 0.45 19.35
N VAL A 4 -25.61 0.31 19.46
CA VAL A 4 -24.66 0.21 18.37
C VAL A 4 -24.79 -1.20 17.78
N ASP A 5 -25.86 -1.48 17.05
CA ASP A 5 -25.95 -2.69 16.24
C ASP A 5 -25.10 -2.48 14.98
N GLY A 6 -23.78 -2.43 15.19
CA GLY A 6 -22.79 -2.30 14.13
C GLY A 6 -22.82 -3.53 13.24
N VAL A 7 -23.21 -3.35 11.98
CA VAL A 7 -23.11 -4.40 10.95
C VAL A 7 -21.67 -4.92 10.89
N ASN A 8 -21.51 -6.22 11.07
CA ASN A 8 -20.20 -6.87 11.03
C ASN A 8 -19.81 -7.18 9.58
N PHE A 9 -18.79 -6.50 9.06
CA PHE A 9 -18.28 -6.69 7.71
C PHE A 9 -17.07 -7.63 7.61
N SER A 10 -16.63 -8.26 8.71
CA SER A 10 -15.42 -9.09 8.70
C SER A 10 -15.46 -10.19 7.65
N VAL A 11 -16.58 -10.92 7.54
CA VAL A 11 -16.77 -11.98 6.53
C VAL A 11 -16.72 -11.41 5.09
N HIS A 12 -17.27 -10.22 4.87
CA HIS A 12 -17.22 -9.56 3.57
C HIS A 12 -15.78 -9.19 3.19
N VAL A 13 -15.03 -8.60 4.12
CA VAL A 13 -13.62 -8.22 3.91
C VAL A 13 -12.74 -9.45 3.66
N GLU A 14 -12.93 -10.51 4.44
CA GLU A 14 -12.21 -11.78 4.24
C GLU A 14 -12.46 -12.38 2.84
N ASN A 15 -13.70 -12.36 2.36
CA ASN A 15 -14.01 -12.87 1.04
C ASN A 15 -13.46 -11.98 -0.08
N GLN A 16 -13.52 -10.65 0.06
CA GLN A 16 -13.04 -9.71 -0.95
C GLN A 16 -11.51 -9.63 -1.06
N THR A 17 -10.78 -9.90 0.03
CA THR A 17 -9.31 -9.81 0.06
C THR A 17 -8.59 -11.05 -0.50
N ARG A 18 -9.30 -12.16 -0.74
CA ARG A 18 -8.74 -13.39 -1.32
C ARG A 18 -8.24 -13.21 -2.76
N ALA A 19 -8.81 -12.26 -3.49
CA ALA A 19 -8.45 -11.95 -4.85
C ALA A 19 -8.34 -10.44 -5.04
N ARG A 20 -7.78 -10.02 -6.17
CA ARG A 20 -7.76 -8.60 -6.54
C ARG A 20 -9.18 -8.13 -6.82
N ASP A 21 -9.63 -7.14 -6.06
CA ASP A 21 -10.90 -6.44 -6.32
C ASP A 21 -10.88 -5.80 -7.72
N ALA A 22 -11.87 -6.17 -8.54
CA ALA A 22 -12.07 -5.68 -9.90
C ALA A 22 -13.28 -4.74 -10.04
N MET A 23 -14.10 -4.60 -8.99
CA MET A 23 -15.33 -3.81 -8.99
C MET A 23 -15.12 -2.42 -8.39
N SER A 24 -14.27 -2.28 -7.38
CA SER A 24 -14.01 -0.99 -6.72
C SER A 24 -12.95 -0.16 -7.45
N ARG A 25 -13.10 1.17 -7.41
CA ARG A 25 -12.02 2.08 -7.84
C ARG A 25 -10.81 1.92 -6.91
N ARG A 26 -9.66 1.53 -7.47
CA ARG A 26 -8.41 1.44 -6.72
C ARG A 26 -7.96 2.82 -6.23
N HIS A 27 -7.60 2.91 -4.96
CA HIS A 27 -6.97 4.10 -4.40
C HIS A 27 -5.47 4.09 -4.72
N HIS A 28 -4.96 5.18 -5.32
CA HIS A 28 -3.55 5.33 -5.69
C HIS A 28 -2.87 6.34 -4.76
N ARG A 29 -1.68 5.97 -4.24
CA ARG A 29 -0.84 6.83 -3.42
C ARG A 29 0.57 6.85 -4.00
N VAL A 30 1.20 8.03 -3.98
CA VAL A 30 2.57 8.24 -4.46
C VAL A 30 3.40 8.73 -3.27
N TYR A 31 4.40 7.94 -2.88
CA TYR A 31 5.31 8.24 -1.79
C TYR A 31 6.61 7.47 -1.99
N GLN A 32 7.69 7.94 -1.36
CA GLN A 32 8.98 7.25 -1.34
C GLN A 32 9.01 6.23 -0.20
N LEU A 33 9.60 5.05 -0.45
CA LEU A 33 9.81 4.03 0.58
C LEU A 33 11.22 4.19 1.17
N TYR A 34 11.32 4.67 2.40
CA TYR A 34 12.58 4.80 3.13
C TYR A 34 13.04 3.45 3.71
N SER A 35 14.28 3.08 3.44
CA SER A 35 14.93 1.90 4.01
C SER A 35 15.72 2.30 5.27
N ARG A 36 15.32 1.74 6.41
CA ARG A 36 15.97 2.01 7.71
C ARG A 36 17.44 1.58 7.73
N THR A 37 17.78 0.47 7.08
CA THR A 37 19.15 -0.07 7.07
C THR A 37 20.11 0.76 6.22
N SER A 38 19.64 1.29 5.07
CA SER A 38 20.49 2.06 4.16
C SER A 38 20.45 3.56 4.42
N GLY A 39 19.45 4.06 5.14
CA GLY A 39 19.25 5.49 5.35
C GLY A 39 18.83 6.25 4.08
N LYS A 40 18.26 5.53 3.11
CA LYS A 40 17.99 6.01 1.73
C LYS A 40 16.65 5.48 1.22
N HIS A 41 16.22 5.95 0.04
CA HIS A 41 14.95 5.54 -0.56
C HIS A 41 15.08 4.37 -1.54
N VAL A 42 14.02 3.57 -1.63
CA VAL A 42 13.88 2.50 -2.63
C VAL A 42 13.61 3.14 -3.99
N GLN A 43 14.39 2.70 -4.98
CA GLN A 43 14.33 3.12 -6.38
C GLN A 43 14.24 1.91 -7.31
N VAL A 44 13.60 2.09 -8.48
CA VAL A 44 13.51 1.10 -9.55
C VAL A 44 14.19 1.62 -10.82
N LEU A 45 15.40 1.11 -11.08
CA LEU A 45 16.21 1.44 -12.24
C LEU A 45 16.06 0.34 -13.30
N GLY A 46 15.06 0.48 -14.16
CA GLY A 46 14.72 -0.53 -15.18
C GLY A 46 14.28 -1.84 -14.53
N ARG A 47 15.14 -2.87 -14.57
CA ARG A 47 14.89 -4.17 -13.90
C ARG A 47 15.57 -4.30 -12.54
N LYS A 48 16.32 -3.29 -12.09
CA LYS A 48 17.08 -3.32 -10.83
C LYS A 48 16.36 -2.54 -9.75
N ILE A 49 16.17 -3.17 -8.59
CA ILE A 49 15.59 -2.54 -7.41
C ILE A 49 16.72 -2.34 -6.38
N SER A 50 16.81 -1.15 -5.79
CA SER A 50 17.82 -0.86 -4.75
C SER A 50 17.32 0.20 -3.78
N ALA A 51 17.92 0.29 -2.59
CA ALA A 51 17.58 1.29 -1.58
C ALA A 51 18.72 2.31 -1.41
N ARG A 52 19.07 3.01 -2.49
CA ARG A 52 20.18 3.99 -2.54
C ARG A 52 19.76 5.34 -3.13
N GLY A 53 18.46 5.54 -3.36
CA GLY A 53 17.94 6.81 -3.88
C GLY A 53 18.06 7.92 -2.84
N GLU A 54 18.36 9.13 -3.32
CA GLU A 54 18.29 10.34 -2.50
C GLU A 54 16.84 10.74 -2.23
N ASP A 55 16.62 11.66 -1.29
CA ASP A 55 15.29 12.20 -1.09
C ASP A 55 14.84 13.03 -2.30
N GLY A 56 13.66 12.71 -2.83
CA GLY A 56 13.10 13.35 -4.02
C GLY A 56 13.63 12.79 -5.34
N ASP A 57 14.35 11.66 -5.30
CA ASP A 57 14.73 10.96 -6.53
C ASP A 57 13.48 10.55 -7.33
N LYS A 58 13.60 10.62 -8.66
CA LYS A 58 12.51 10.37 -9.60
C LYS A 58 12.28 8.88 -9.87
N TYR A 59 13.13 8.01 -9.32
CA TYR A 59 13.20 6.57 -9.56
C TYR A 59 12.80 5.72 -8.36
#